data_AF-A0A6C0HGG9-F1
#
_entry.id   AF-A0A6C0HGG9-F1
#
_cell.length_a   1.000
_cell.length_b   1.000
_cell.length_c   1.000
_cell.angle_alpha   90.00
_cell.angle_beta   90.00
_cell.angle_gamma   90.00
#
_symmetry.space_group_name_H-M   'P 1'
#
loop_
_entity.id
_entity.type
_entity.pdbx_description
1 polymer ?
#
loop_
_entity_poly.entity_id
_entity_poly.type
_entity_poly.pdbx_seq_one_letter_code
_entity_poly.pdbx_strand_id
1 'polypeptide(L)' 'MWIVYVSVGVALVSFILYALDRRSKQEQIDWFTAVKLMVFGGLMSGGIVYVTQSPETVELIKEVAEGPVIQEMFVGKPTF' A
#
# COMPACT_ATOMS: atom_id res chain seq x y z
N MET A 1 7.74 16.34 4.60
CA MET A 1 6.85 16.40 5.78
C MET A 1 5.59 15.56 5.61
N TRP A 2 4.94 15.55 4.44
CA TRP A 2 3.72 14.76 4.17
C TRP A 2 3.84 13.26 4.49
N ILE A 3 4.94 12.61 4.06
CA ILE A 3 5.24 11.19 4.37
C ILE A 3 5.17 10.90 5.87
N VAL A 4 5.73 11.78 6.70
CA VAL A 4 5.76 11.60 8.16
C VAL A 4 4.35 11.65 8.72
N TYR A 5 3.55 12.65 8.32
CA TYR A 5 2.16 12.77 8.79
C TYR A 5 1.30 11.58 8.40
N VAL A 6 1.42 11.09 7.16
CA VAL A 6 0.66 9.91 6.72
C VAL A 6 1.13 8.65 7.45
N SER A 7 2.44 8.43 7.58
CA SER A 7 2.97 7.25 8.29
C SER A 7 2.53 7.18 9.74
N VAL A 8 2.56 8.31 10.47
CA VAL A 8 2.13 8.39 11.86
C VAL A 8 0.63 8.22 11.97
N GLY A 9 -0.14 8.85 11.07
CA GLY A 9 -1.60 8.68 11.03
C GLY A 9 -2.00 7.23 10.82
N VAL A 10 -1.39 6.54 9.85
CA VAL A 10 -1.67 5.13 9.58
C VAL A 10 -1.23 4.24 10.74
N ALA A 11 -0.07 4.48 11.34
CA ALA A 11 0.36 3.74 12.52
C ALA A 11 -0.65 3.83 13.68
N LEU A 12 -1.19 5.03 13.95
CA LEU A 12 -2.23 5.23 14.97
C LEU A 12 -3.54 4.51 14.61
N VAL A 13 -4.00 4.60 13.36
CA VAL A 13 -5.20 3.89 12.90
C VAL A 13 -5.03 2.37 13.03
N SER A 14 -3.88 1.84 12.61
CA SER A 14 -3.55 0.41 12.75
C SER A 14 -3.62 -0.06 14.20
N PHE A 15 -3.14 0.76 15.15
CA PHE A 15 -3.25 0.45 16.57
C PHE A 15 -4.68 0.51 17.09
N ILE A 16 -5.46 1.52 16.70
CA ILE A 16 -6.85 1.65 17.11
C ILE A 16 -7.65 0.44 16.63
N LEU A 17 -7.47 0.03 15.37
CA LEU A 17 -8.12 -1.15 14.81
C LEU A 17 -7.71 -2.43 15.55
N TYR A 18 -6.43 -2.57 15.90
CA TYR A 18 -5.94 -3.71 16.68
C TYR A 18 -6.53 -3.72 18.10
N ALA A 19 -6.57 -2.57 18.77
CA ALA A 19 -7.15 -2.44 20.10
C ALA A 19 -8.66 -2.75 20.09
N LEU A 20 -9.37 -2.32 19.04
CA LEU A 20 -10.78 -2.63 18.83
C LEU A 20 -11.00 -4.13 18.57
N ASP A 21 -10.15 -4.77 17.75
CA ASP A 21 -10.21 -6.21 17.49
C ASP A 21 -10.00 -7.02 18.77
N ARG A 22 -8.97 -6.68 19.57
CA ARG A 22 -8.71 -7.31 20.87
C ARG A 22 -9.85 -7.11 21.85
N ARG A 23 -10.40 -5.89 21.93
CA ARG A 23 -11.57 -5.58 22.77
C ARG A 23 -12.79 -6.39 22.34
N SER A 24 -13.04 -6.53 21.04
CA SER A 24 -14.15 -7.33 20.51
C SER A 24 -14.03 -8.82 20.87
N LYS A 25 -12.80 -9.33 20.97
CA LYS A 25 -12.50 -10.73 21.32
C LYS A 25 -12.36 -10.96 22.83
N GLN A 26 -12.49 -9.90 23.64
CA GLN A 26 -12.17 -9.93 25.08
C GLN A 26 -10.78 -10.47 25.40
N GLU A 27 -9.83 -10.30 24.48
CA GLU A 27 -8.45 -10.74 24.64
C GLU A 27 -7.58 -9.61 25.18
N GLN A 28 -6.54 -9.98 25.92
CA GLN A 28 -5.52 -9.02 26.32
C GLN A 28 -4.77 -8.48 25.10
N ILE A 29 -4.37 -7.22 25.20
CA ILE A 29 -3.53 -6.57 24.19
C ILE A 29 -2.14 -7.19 24.26
N ASP A 30 -1.77 -7.92 23.21
CA ASP A 30 -0.37 -8.25 22.99
C ASP A 30 0.35 -7.03 22.39
N TRP A 31 1.22 -6.44 23.20
CA TRP A 31 2.02 -5.27 22.87
C TRP A 31 3.03 -5.54 21.76
N PHE A 32 3.55 -6.77 21.65
CA PHE A 32 4.52 -7.09 20.61
C PHE A 32 3.85 -7.11 19.23
N THR A 33 2.65 -7.68 19.15
CA THR A 33 1.83 -7.64 17.93
C THR A 33 1.37 -6.22 17.62
N ALA A 34 0.97 -5.44 18.62
CA ALA A 34 0.55 -4.05 18.44
C ALA A 34 1.65 -3.18 17.80
N VAL A 35 2.87 -3.25 18.35
CA VAL A 35 4.03 -2.49 17.86
C VAL A 35 4.39 -2.90 16.44
N LYS A 36 4.40 -4.21 16.13
CA LYS A 36 4.62 -4.68 14.77
C LYS A 36 3.61 -4.09 13.81
N LEU A 37 2.32 -4.14 14.15
CA LEU A 37 1.26 -3.62 13.29
C LEU A 37 1.42 -2.12 13.02
N MET A 38 1.74 -1.33 14.06
CA MET A 38 2.03 0.09 13.92
C MET A 38 3.21 0.36 12.99
N VAL A 39 4.33 -0.32 13.21
CA VAL A 39 5.57 -0.10 12.45
C VAL A 39 5.37 -0.50 10.99
N PHE A 40 4.78 -1.67 10.73
CA PHE A 40 4.49 -2.11 9.36
C PHE A 40 3.47 -1.19 8.66
N GLY A 41 2.40 -0.77 9.35
CA GLY A 41 1.41 0.15 8.80
C GLY A 41 2.01 1.51 8.45
N GLY A 42 2.84 2.07 9.32
CA GLY A 42 3.54 3.33 9.08
C GLY A 42 4.56 3.25 7.95
N LEU A 43 5.33 2.16 7.88
CA LEU A 43 6.38 1.98 6.87
C LEU A 43 5.78 1.73 5.48
N MET A 44 4.74 0.89 5.38
CA MET A 44 4.03 0.65 4.12
C MET A 44 3.38 1.92 3.57
N SER A 45 2.66 2.66 4.41
CA SER A 45 2.03 3.91 4.00
C SER A 45 3.05 4.99 3.62
N GLY A 46 4.18 5.08 4.34
CA GLY A 46 5.29 5.95 3.98
C GLY A 46 5.87 5.61 2.60
N GLY A 47 6.04 4.33 2.29
CA GLY A 47 6.51 3.86 0.98
C GLY A 47 5.54 4.18 -0.16
N ILE A 48 4.23 3.99 0.06
CA ILE A 48 3.19 4.35 -0.91
C ILE A 48 3.21 5.86 -1.20
N VAL A 49 3.29 6.69 -0.15
CA VAL A 49 3.38 8.14 -0.32
C VAL A 49 4.65 8.54 -1.05
N TYR A 50 5.78 7.90 -0.76
CA TYR A 50 7.04 8.16 -1.46
C TYR A 50 6.93 7.88 -2.97
N VAL A 51 6.37 6.72 -3.34
CA VAL A 51 6.17 6.33 -4.75
C VAL A 51 5.18 7.26 -5.46
N THR A 52 4.08 7.61 -4.81
CA THR A 52 3.02 8.45 -5.42
C THR A 52 3.40 9.93 -5.54
N GLN A 53 4.35 10.42 -4.74
CA GLN A 53 4.84 11.79 -4.83
C GLN A 53 6.04 11.95 -5.78
N SER A 54 6.65 10.84 -6.23
CA SER A 54 7.74 10.87 -7.18
C SER A 54 7.19 11.01 -8.61
N PRO A 55 7.39 12.16 -9.28
CA PRO A 55 6.87 12.38 -10.63
C PRO A 55 7.43 11.36 -11.63
N GLU A 56 8.71 10.99 -11.49
CA GLU A 56 9.36 9.98 -12.35
C GLU A 56 8.70 8.60 -12.19
N THR A 57 8.33 8.22 -10.96
CA THR A 57 7.70 6.92 -10.72
C THR A 57 6.25 6.89 -11.19
N VAL A 58 5.54 8.01 -11.11
CA VAL A 58 4.18 8.15 -11.64
C VAL A 58 4.18 8.11 -13.18
N GLU A 59 5.15 8.75 -13.84
CA GLU A 59 5.32 8.66 -15.29
C GLU A 59 5.70 7.24 -15.72
N LEU A 60 6.59 6.55 -15.00
CA LEU A 60 6.91 5.15 -15.26
C LEU A 60 5.69 4.21 -15.08
N ILE A 61 4.86 4.43 -14.06
CA ILE A 61 3.63 3.65 -13.88
C ILE A 61 2.65 3.92 -15.01
N LYS A 62 2.53 5.18 -15.48
CA LYS A 62 1.72 5.52 -16.65
C LYS A 62 2.27 4.89 -17.92
N GLU A 63 3.57 4.94 -18.14
CA GLU A 63 4.23 4.32 -19.30
C GLU A 63 4.09 2.80 -19.28
N VAL A 64 4.09 2.16 -18.11
CA VAL A 64 3.80 0.72 -17.97
C VAL A 64 2.32 0.42 -18.17
N ALA A 65 1.43 1.29 -17.71
CA ALA A 65 -0.02 1.15 -17.89
C ALA A 65 -0.48 1.44 -19.33
N GLU A 66 0.22 2.35 -20.02
CA GLU A 66 -0.02 2.78 -21.40
C GLU A 66 0.92 2.08 -22.40
N GLY A 67 1.85 1.25 -21.90
CA GLY A 67 2.82 0.51 -22.69
C GLY A 67 2.17 -0.46 -23.67
N PRO A 68 2.84 -0.76 -24.81
CA PRO A 68 2.20 -1.35 -25.97
C PRO A 68 1.66 -2.76 -25.68
N VAL A 69 0.33 -2.88 -25.69
CA VAL A 69 -0.42 -3.97 -26.32
C VAL A 69 0.17 -5.37 -26.10
N ILE A 70 -0.09 -6.00 -24.95
CA ILE A 70 0.17 -7.43 -24.78
C ILE A 70 -0.81 -8.31 -25.59
N GLN A 71 -1.88 -7.79 -26.21
CA GLN A 71 -2.94 -8.70 -26.69
C GLN A 71 -3.41 -8.58 -28.14
N GLU A 72 -2.53 -8.20 -29.08
CA GLU A 72 -2.74 -8.59 -30.50
C GLU A 72 -2.08 -9.95 -30.82
N MET A 73 -1.20 -10.48 -29.95
CA MET A 73 -0.47 -11.74 -30.22
C MET A 73 -1.30 -13.03 -29.99
N PHE A 74 -2.54 -12.92 -29.52
CA PHE A 74 -3.48 -14.05 -29.39
C PHE A 74 -4.68 -13.98 -30.34
N VAL A 75 -4.75 -12.94 -31.17
CA VAL A 75 -5.79 -12.80 -32.21
C VAL A 75 -5.10 -13.08 -33.54
N GLY A 76 -4.80 -14.35 -33.78
CA GLY A 76 -4.23 -14.78 -35.06
C GLY A 76 -5.12 -14.29 -36.20
N LYS A 77 -4.73 -13.19 -36.84
CA LYS A 77 -5.32 -12.76 -38.11
C LYS A 77 -4.90 -13.80 -39.15
N PRO A 78 -5.83 -14.59 -39.72
CA PRO A 78 -5.52 -15.40 -40.88
C PRO A 78 -5.42 -14.45 -42.07
N THR A 79 -4.21 -14.24 -42.59
CA THR A 79 -4.05 -13.72 -43.94
C THR A 79 -4.32 -14.87 -44.91
N PHE A 80 -5.48 -14.81 -45.59
CA PHE A 80 -5.71 -15.44 -46.88
C PHE A 80 -5.71 -14.35 -47.95
#